data_AF-A0AAU4MX04-F1
#
_entry.id   AF-A0AAU4MX04-F1
#
_cell.length_a   1.000
_cell.length_b   1.000
_cell.length_c   1.000
_cell.angle_alpha   90.00
_cell.angle_beta   90.00
_cell.angle_gamma   90.00
#
_symmetry.space_group_name_H-M   'P 1'
#
loop_
_entity.id
_entity.type
_entity.pdbx_description
1 polymer ?
#
loop_
_entity_poly.entity_id
_entity_poly.type
_entity_poly.pdbx_seq_one_letter_code
_entity_poly.pdbx_strand_id
1 'polypeptide(L)'
;MPFPGSVETVTVTAGEPLTMPDGSLMKGRLIFTAPDLVTIGAEDIVLGGSVEVPLRKGEFSVTLCATDATGISPTGWTYEVTAVLTNGPGWVRYVSLPKTSPNVKLADVVVPDPVAGAFSTLVSLASVTAADVGADPAGAAAAARVAAIADAVTKYLALTGGTLTGPLTINAALVADLVYAGHVGVETFDRVRLISDRLEIGPGSGARDTNLRRSNANEWTTDDALIVALMFRHMGSTLGFYGATAAAKPIVTGSRGGNAALDSLLSALATLGLITNSTSA
;
A
#
# COMPACT_ATOMS: atom_id res chain seq x y z
N MET A 1 -57.54 3.02 2.01
CA MET A 1 -57.77 2.26 0.77
C MET A 1 -56.59 1.32 0.59
N PRO A 2 -56.76 0.12 0.01
CA PRO A 2 -55.62 -0.71 -0.36
C PRO A 2 -54.76 0.03 -1.40
N PHE A 3 -53.45 -0.23 -1.39
CA PHE A 3 -52.57 0.25 -2.45
C PHE A 3 -53.06 -0.28 -3.82
N PRO A 4 -52.86 0.47 -4.92
CA PRO A 4 -53.03 -0.07 -6.26
C PRO A 4 -52.22 -1.35 -6.41
N GLY A 5 -52.77 -2.36 -7.10
CA GLY A 5 -52.20 -3.72 -7.14
C GLY A 5 -50.81 -3.84 -7.79
N SER A 6 -50.29 -2.75 -8.36
CA SER A 6 -48.97 -2.64 -8.97
C SER A 6 -47.87 -2.26 -7.97
N VAL A 7 -48.21 -1.58 -6.85
CA VAL A 7 -47.23 -1.13 -5.86
C VAL A 7 -46.66 -2.32 -5.09
N GLU A 8 -45.34 -2.43 -5.09
CA GLU A 8 -44.62 -3.34 -4.18
C GLU A 8 -44.83 -2.88 -2.73
N THR A 9 -45.44 -3.74 -1.92
CA THR A 9 -45.79 -3.46 -0.52
C THR A 9 -45.14 -4.45 0.43
N VAL A 10 -44.95 -4.02 1.67
CA VAL A 10 -44.43 -4.82 2.77
C VAL A 10 -45.45 -4.79 3.91
N THR A 11 -45.79 -5.97 4.43
CA THR A 11 -46.63 -6.11 5.62
C THR A 11 -45.75 -6.22 6.85
N VAL A 12 -45.91 -5.27 7.77
CA VAL A 12 -45.22 -5.22 9.06
C VAL A 12 -46.17 -5.72 10.14
N THR A 13 -45.71 -6.67 10.94
CA THR A 13 -46.47 -7.24 12.07
C THR A 13 -45.68 -7.16 13.36
N ALA A 14 -46.35 -7.33 14.50
CA ALA A 14 -45.67 -7.47 15.78
C ALA A 14 -44.81 -8.76 15.85
N GLY A 15 -45.20 -9.82 15.13
CA GLY A 15 -44.64 -11.17 15.27
C GLY A 15 -45.15 -11.86 16.53
N GLU A 16 -44.75 -11.34 17.69
CA GLU A 16 -45.30 -11.66 19.01
C GLU A 16 -45.92 -10.39 19.63
N PRO A 17 -46.88 -10.49 20.57
CA PRO A 17 -47.44 -9.32 21.24
C PRO A 17 -46.35 -8.45 21.89
N LEU A 18 -46.36 -7.16 21.57
CA LEU A 18 -45.45 -6.19 22.18
C LEU A 18 -45.74 -6.07 23.67
N THR A 19 -44.69 -6.23 24.48
CA THR A 19 -44.78 -6.25 25.95
C THR A 19 -43.85 -5.23 26.58
N MET A 20 -44.27 -4.70 27.73
CA MET A 20 -43.45 -3.92 28.64
C MET A 20 -42.40 -4.84 29.31
N PRO A 21 -41.36 -4.30 29.97
CA PRO A 21 -40.33 -5.11 30.63
C PRO A 21 -40.85 -6.06 31.72
N ASP A 22 -42.05 -5.81 32.26
CA ASP A 22 -42.73 -6.67 33.24
C ASP A 22 -43.61 -7.76 32.59
N GLY A 23 -43.60 -7.86 31.26
CA GLY A 23 -44.43 -8.80 30.49
C GLY A 23 -45.88 -8.34 30.26
N SER A 24 -46.29 -7.19 30.79
CA SER A 24 -47.62 -6.64 30.51
C SER A 24 -47.72 -6.14 29.06
N LEU A 25 -48.89 -6.26 28.44
CA LEU A 25 -49.06 -5.86 27.03
C LEU A 25 -48.90 -4.34 26.86
N MET A 26 -48.14 -3.93 25.85
CA MET A 26 -48.08 -2.53 25.43
C MET A 26 -49.46 -2.05 24.94
N LYS A 27 -49.84 -0.83 25.31
CA LYS A 27 -51.08 -0.16 24.91
C LYS A 27 -50.75 1.18 24.28
N GLY A 28 -51.44 1.53 23.20
CA GLY A 28 -51.20 2.78 22.47
C GLY A 28 -51.34 2.59 20.97
N ARG A 29 -50.51 3.29 20.21
CA ARG A 29 -50.45 3.18 18.75
C ARG A 29 -49.02 3.33 18.23
N LEU A 30 -48.77 2.77 17.06
CA LEU A 30 -47.59 3.02 16.26
C LEU A 30 -47.95 3.96 15.12
N ILE A 31 -47.05 4.89 14.80
CA ILE A 31 -47.18 5.84 13.70
C ILE A 31 -46.02 5.60 12.75
N PHE A 32 -46.31 5.24 11.50
CA PHE A 32 -45.31 5.04 10.45
C PHE A 32 -45.33 6.25 9.52
N THR A 33 -44.27 7.04 9.50
CA THR A 33 -44.16 8.28 8.72
C THR A 33 -43.17 8.09 7.57
N ALA A 34 -43.65 8.33 6.35
CA ALA A 34 -42.82 8.41 5.15
C ALA A 34 -42.23 9.82 5.00
N PRO A 35 -41.28 10.05 4.08
CA PRO A 35 -40.90 11.40 3.66
C PRO A 35 -42.12 12.25 3.26
N ASP A 36 -41.92 13.57 3.25
CA ASP A 36 -42.95 14.56 2.90
C ASP A 36 -43.57 14.31 1.52
N LEU A 37 -42.75 13.86 0.56
CA LEU A 37 -43.17 13.48 -0.78
C LEU A 37 -42.38 12.27 -1.28
N VAL A 38 -43.10 11.20 -1.60
CA VAL A 38 -42.58 10.01 -2.27
C VAL A 38 -43.40 9.79 -3.54
N THR A 39 -42.75 9.55 -4.67
CA THR A 39 -43.43 9.29 -5.94
C THR A 39 -43.01 7.96 -6.53
N ILE A 40 -43.94 7.29 -7.22
CA ILE A 40 -43.68 6.11 -8.05
C ILE A 40 -44.09 6.48 -9.47
N GLY A 41 -43.12 6.96 -10.26
CA GLY A 41 -43.38 7.62 -11.53
C GLY A 41 -44.03 6.72 -12.60
N ALA A 42 -43.81 5.40 -12.54
CA ALA A 42 -44.42 4.46 -13.48
C ALA A 42 -45.91 4.17 -13.18
N GLU A 43 -46.38 4.51 -11.98
CA GLU A 43 -47.73 4.19 -11.50
C GLU A 43 -48.56 5.44 -11.21
N ASP A 44 -48.01 6.64 -11.42
CA ASP A 44 -48.62 7.94 -11.09
C ASP A 44 -49.06 8.05 -9.63
N ILE A 45 -48.30 7.43 -8.72
CA ILE A 45 -48.61 7.43 -7.29
C ILE A 45 -47.77 8.46 -6.56
N VAL A 46 -48.44 9.25 -5.72
CA VAL A 46 -47.83 10.15 -4.75
C VAL A 46 -48.18 9.66 -3.34
N LEU A 47 -47.17 9.33 -2.57
CA LEU A 47 -47.24 8.91 -1.18
C LEU A 47 -46.61 9.99 -0.29
N GLY A 48 -47.07 10.06 0.95
CA GLY A 48 -46.53 10.98 1.95
C GLY A 48 -47.34 10.90 3.24
N GLY A 49 -46.79 11.50 4.30
CA GLY A 49 -47.46 11.57 5.61
C GLY A 49 -47.33 10.29 6.44
N SER A 50 -48.30 10.06 7.32
CA SER A 50 -48.21 9.04 8.38
C SER A 50 -49.39 8.09 8.39
N VAL A 51 -49.12 6.82 8.68
CA VAL A 51 -50.11 5.78 8.94
C VAL A 51 -50.13 5.45 10.42
N GLU A 52 -51.27 5.65 11.08
CA GLU A 52 -51.45 5.28 12.48
C GLU A 52 -52.07 3.88 12.61
N VAL A 53 -51.50 3.07 13.51
CA VAL A 53 -51.94 1.69 13.74
C VAL A 53 -52.12 1.48 15.25
N PRO A 54 -53.35 1.26 15.74
CA PRO A 54 -53.59 1.02 17.16
C PRO A 54 -53.07 -0.36 17.57
N LEU A 55 -52.43 -0.45 18.73
CA LEU A 55 -52.05 -1.72 19.34
C LEU A 55 -53.28 -2.38 19.96
N ARG A 56 -53.64 -3.57 19.47
CA ARG A 56 -54.73 -4.38 20.03
C ARG A 56 -54.11 -5.57 20.73
N LYS A 57 -54.14 -5.58 22.07
CA LYS A 57 -53.48 -6.59 22.91
C LYS A 57 -51.99 -6.77 22.57
N GLY A 58 -51.27 -5.66 22.35
CA GLY A 58 -49.86 -5.69 21.96
C GLY A 58 -49.61 -6.09 20.50
N GLU A 59 -50.63 -6.45 19.72
CA GLU A 59 -50.49 -6.83 18.32
C GLU A 59 -50.86 -5.69 17.37
N PHE A 60 -50.27 -5.73 16.17
CA PHE A 60 -50.64 -4.90 15.04
C PHE A 60 -50.27 -5.59 13.72
N SER A 61 -50.89 -5.14 12.63
CA SER A 61 -50.54 -5.50 11.26
C SER A 61 -50.82 -4.30 10.36
N VAL A 62 -49.85 -3.92 9.54
CA VAL A 62 -49.98 -2.79 8.60
C VAL A 62 -49.24 -3.10 7.31
N THR A 63 -49.86 -2.77 6.19
CA THR A 63 -49.26 -2.87 4.86
C THR A 63 -48.80 -1.48 4.43
N LEU A 64 -47.53 -1.33 4.11
CA LEU A 64 -46.86 -0.09 3.73
C LEU A 64 -46.19 -0.27 2.36
N CYS A 65 -45.90 0.83 1.65
CA CYS A 65 -45.12 0.77 0.41
C CYS A 65 -43.67 0.37 0.73
N ALA A 66 -43.07 -0.48 -0.10
CA ALA A 66 -41.66 -0.87 0.05
C ALA A 66 -40.73 0.33 -0.13
N THR A 67 -39.67 0.43 0.67
CA THR A 67 -38.70 1.54 0.62
C THR A 67 -37.83 1.54 -0.65
N ASP A 68 -37.81 0.42 -1.37
CA ASP A 68 -37.09 0.19 -2.63
C ASP A 68 -38.04 -0.26 -3.76
N ALA A 69 -39.31 0.17 -3.70
CA ALA A 69 -40.26 -0.06 -4.78
C ALA A 69 -39.70 0.46 -6.12
N THR A 70 -40.05 -0.22 -7.20
CA THR A 70 -39.54 0.06 -8.54
C THR A 70 -40.00 1.44 -8.99
N GLY A 71 -39.05 2.30 -9.36
CA GLY A 71 -39.35 3.66 -9.79
C GLY A 71 -39.70 4.63 -8.66
N ILE A 72 -39.41 4.27 -7.40
CA ILE A 72 -39.60 5.14 -6.24
C ILE A 72 -38.59 6.29 -6.21
N SER A 73 -39.06 7.49 -5.83
CA SER A 73 -38.24 8.68 -5.63
C SER A 73 -38.71 9.45 -4.38
N PRO A 74 -37.82 9.81 -3.44
CA PRO A 74 -36.38 9.52 -3.43
C PRO A 74 -36.07 8.02 -3.23
N THR A 75 -34.82 7.61 -3.48
CA THR A 75 -34.32 6.25 -3.17
C THR A 75 -33.56 6.24 -1.84
N GLY A 76 -33.51 5.08 -1.18
CA GLY A 76 -32.68 4.87 0.03
C GLY A 76 -33.22 5.50 1.34
N TRP A 77 -34.48 5.88 1.39
CA TRP A 77 -35.13 6.42 2.59
C TRP A 77 -35.63 5.30 3.52
N THR A 78 -36.03 5.67 4.75
CA THR A 78 -36.60 4.77 5.76
C THR A 78 -37.85 5.36 6.37
N TYR A 79 -38.76 4.53 6.87
CA TYR A 79 -39.91 4.99 7.64
C TYR A 79 -39.48 5.39 9.04
N GLU A 80 -39.98 6.53 9.53
CA GLU A 80 -39.94 6.85 10.95
C GLU A 80 -41.11 6.17 11.66
N VAL A 81 -40.81 5.31 12.63
CA VAL A 81 -41.76 4.60 13.47
C VAL A 81 -41.77 5.26 14.85
N THR A 82 -42.88 5.91 15.17
CA THR A 82 -43.11 6.51 16.49
C THR A 82 -44.09 5.66 17.29
N ALA A 83 -43.67 5.15 18.43
CA ALA A 83 -44.54 4.50 19.39
C ALA A 83 -45.09 5.52 20.39
N VAL A 84 -46.41 5.73 20.35
CA VAL A 84 -47.14 6.55 21.32
C VAL A 84 -47.86 5.61 22.27
N LEU A 85 -47.21 5.30 23.39
CA LEU A 85 -47.71 4.36 24.40
C LEU A 85 -48.49 5.09 25.49
N THR A 86 -49.54 4.45 26.01
CA THR A 86 -50.37 4.98 27.10
C THR A 86 -49.98 4.42 28.47
N ASN A 87 -49.27 3.29 28.49
CA ASN A 87 -48.81 2.61 29.70
C ASN A 87 -47.28 2.58 29.83
N GLY A 88 -46.55 3.43 29.10
CA GLY A 88 -45.10 3.46 29.10
C GLY A 88 -44.53 4.66 28.35
N PRO A 89 -43.20 4.84 28.39
CA PRO A 89 -42.53 5.85 27.56
C PRO A 89 -42.64 5.48 26.07
N GLY A 90 -42.89 6.49 25.23
CA GLY A 90 -42.82 6.35 23.78
C GLY A 90 -41.38 6.26 23.27
N TRP A 91 -41.23 5.93 21.98
CA TRP A 91 -39.93 5.87 21.30
C TRP A 91 -40.06 6.18 19.81
N VAL A 92 -38.95 6.55 19.18
CA VAL A 92 -38.86 6.81 17.74
C VAL A 92 -37.72 5.99 17.15
N ARG A 93 -37.97 5.27 16.05
CA ARG A 93 -36.99 4.42 15.35
C ARG A 93 -37.15 4.53 13.84
N TYR A 94 -36.12 4.17 13.09
CA TYR A 94 -36.15 4.16 11.63
C TYR A 94 -36.10 2.73 11.12
N VAL A 95 -36.94 2.38 10.15
CA VAL A 95 -37.00 1.03 9.56
C VAL A 95 -36.94 1.08 8.04
N SER A 96 -36.14 0.19 7.45
CA SER A 96 -36.14 -0.09 6.02
C SER A 96 -37.08 -1.26 5.73
N LEU A 97 -37.92 -1.14 4.71
CA LEU A 97 -38.91 -2.15 4.33
C LEU A 97 -38.67 -2.58 2.88
N PRO A 98 -37.65 -3.42 2.61
CA PRO A 98 -37.30 -3.81 1.26
C PRO A 98 -38.33 -4.79 0.68
N LYS A 99 -38.63 -4.65 -0.61
CA LYS A 99 -39.58 -5.50 -1.36
C LYS A 99 -39.18 -6.97 -1.41
N THR A 100 -37.90 -7.27 -1.20
CA THR A 100 -37.37 -8.64 -1.09
C THR A 100 -37.87 -9.36 0.18
N SER A 101 -38.37 -8.61 1.16
CA SER A 101 -38.95 -9.11 2.41
C SER A 101 -40.41 -8.62 2.55
N PRO A 102 -41.37 -9.21 1.82
CA PRO A 102 -42.76 -8.72 1.77
C PRO A 102 -43.53 -8.89 3.08
N ASN A 103 -43.04 -9.71 4.01
CA ASN A 103 -43.60 -9.89 5.34
C ASN A 103 -42.46 -9.77 6.36
N VAL A 104 -42.53 -8.77 7.23
CA VAL A 104 -41.52 -8.53 8.27
C VAL A 104 -42.15 -8.43 9.65
N LYS A 105 -41.41 -8.86 10.66
CA LYS A 105 -41.75 -8.61 12.06
C LYS A 105 -41.04 -7.34 12.49
N LEU A 106 -41.69 -6.52 13.30
CA LEU A 106 -41.12 -5.26 13.78
C LEU A 106 -39.79 -5.47 14.50
N ALA A 107 -39.68 -6.54 15.29
CA ALA A 107 -38.47 -6.89 16.02
C ALA A 107 -37.27 -7.22 15.11
N ASP A 108 -37.50 -7.65 13.87
CA ASP A 108 -36.44 -8.03 12.93
C ASP A 108 -35.86 -6.80 12.20
N VAL A 109 -36.63 -5.70 12.14
CA VAL A 109 -36.30 -4.50 11.37
C VAL A 109 -36.00 -3.28 12.23
N VAL A 110 -36.49 -3.24 13.47
CA VAL A 110 -36.22 -2.15 14.41
C VAL A 110 -34.85 -2.35 15.04
N VAL A 111 -34.00 -1.33 14.92
CA VAL A 111 -32.70 -1.30 15.59
C VAL A 111 -32.88 -0.76 17.02
N PRO A 112 -32.42 -1.46 18.07
CA PRO A 112 -32.38 -0.94 19.43
C PRO A 112 -31.56 0.36 19.51
N ASP A 113 -31.75 1.16 20.55
CA ASP A 113 -31.00 2.42 20.71
C ASP A 113 -29.47 2.17 20.61
N PRO A 114 -28.73 2.91 19.76
CA PRO A 114 -27.30 2.68 19.55
C PRO A 114 -26.43 2.86 20.81
N VAL A 115 -26.96 3.41 21.91
CA VAL A 115 -26.21 3.57 23.16
C VAL A 115 -25.91 2.21 23.84
N ALA A 116 -26.62 1.13 23.49
CA ALA A 116 -26.39 -0.20 24.06
C ALA A 116 -26.30 -1.32 23.01
N GLY A 117 -25.30 -1.22 22.14
CA GLY A 117 -24.55 -2.39 21.62
C GLY A 117 -25.32 -3.48 20.87
N ALA A 118 -25.64 -3.22 19.59
CA ALA A 118 -25.53 -4.17 18.47
C ALA A 118 -25.92 -3.44 17.18
N PHE A 119 -25.02 -3.39 16.20
CA PHE A 119 -25.34 -2.86 14.87
C PHE A 119 -25.90 -4.00 14.02
N SER A 120 -27.09 -3.84 13.43
CA SER A 120 -27.41 -4.58 12.21
C SER A 120 -26.75 -3.82 11.05
N THR A 121 -25.95 -4.53 10.27
CA THR A 121 -25.22 -3.92 9.17
C THR A 121 -26.22 -3.65 8.04
N LEU A 122 -26.52 -2.37 7.76
CA LEU A 122 -27.39 -1.92 6.66
C LEU A 122 -26.93 -2.45 5.27
N VAL A 123 -25.66 -2.83 5.19
CA VAL A 123 -25.05 -3.52 4.05
C VAL A 123 -24.26 -4.71 4.61
N SER A 124 -24.40 -5.89 4.01
CA SER A 124 -23.59 -7.04 4.39
C SER A 124 -22.10 -6.71 4.30
N LEU A 125 -21.32 -6.90 5.37
CA LEU A 125 -19.87 -6.75 5.28
C LEU A 125 -19.26 -7.72 4.24
N ALA A 126 -19.96 -8.80 3.89
CA ALA A 126 -19.51 -9.71 2.84
C ALA A 126 -19.52 -9.06 1.43
N SER A 127 -20.25 -7.97 1.22
CA SER A 127 -20.26 -7.23 -0.04
C SER A 127 -19.34 -6.01 -0.04
N VAL A 128 -18.71 -5.67 1.09
CA VAL A 128 -17.72 -4.59 1.17
C VAL A 128 -16.37 -5.15 0.75
N THR A 129 -15.90 -4.76 -0.42
CA THR A 129 -14.58 -5.10 -0.94
C THR A 129 -13.55 -4.05 -0.50
N ALA A 130 -12.26 -4.36 -0.69
CA ALA A 130 -11.19 -3.38 -0.49
C ALA A 130 -11.39 -2.10 -1.35
N ALA A 131 -12.18 -2.19 -2.43
CA ALA A 131 -12.51 -1.07 -3.31
C ALA A 131 -13.34 0.00 -2.63
N ASP A 132 -14.28 -0.47 -1.81
CA ASP A 132 -15.32 0.37 -1.24
C ASP A 132 -14.79 1.21 -0.07
N VAL A 133 -13.62 0.84 0.48
CA VAL A 133 -12.92 1.55 1.57
C VAL A 133 -11.70 2.35 1.11
N GLY A 134 -11.49 2.48 -0.21
CA GLY A 134 -10.34 3.20 -0.77
C GLY A 134 -8.98 2.51 -0.56
N ALA A 135 -8.97 1.26 -0.08
CA ALA A 135 -7.76 0.46 0.03
C ALA A 135 -7.52 -0.26 -1.31
N ASP A 136 -6.77 0.40 -2.21
CA ASP A 136 -6.27 -0.11 -3.50
C ASP A 136 -6.85 -1.48 -3.96
N PRO A 137 -8.10 -1.52 -4.43
CA PRO A 137 -8.85 -2.76 -4.64
C PRO A 137 -8.26 -3.76 -5.61
N ALA A 138 -7.34 -3.32 -6.46
CA ALA A 138 -6.84 -4.10 -7.56
C ALA A 138 -5.32 -4.04 -7.67
N GLY A 139 -4.63 -3.46 -6.69
CA GLY A 139 -3.23 -3.10 -6.86
C GLY A 139 -3.06 -2.09 -7.99
N ALA A 140 -4.04 -1.23 -8.27
CA ALA A 140 -4.02 -0.23 -9.33
C ALA A 140 -2.86 0.76 -9.16
N ALA A 141 -2.49 1.09 -7.91
CA ALA A 141 -1.30 1.87 -7.63
C ALA A 141 0.00 1.08 -7.92
N ALA A 142 0.00 -0.23 -7.65
CA ALA A 142 1.09 -1.13 -8.02
C ALA A 142 1.19 -1.32 -9.55
N ALA A 143 0.06 -1.46 -10.25
CA ALA A 143 -0.04 -1.60 -11.69
C ALA A 143 0.39 -0.32 -12.42
N ALA A 144 0.03 0.86 -11.89
CA ALA A 144 0.50 2.15 -12.41
C ALA A 144 2.02 2.31 -12.26
N ARG A 145 2.59 1.86 -11.13
CA ARG A 145 4.06 1.81 -10.95
C ARG A 145 4.72 0.85 -11.93
N VAL A 146 4.16 -0.34 -12.12
CA VAL A 146 4.67 -1.34 -13.08
C VAL A 146 4.59 -0.82 -14.52
N ALA A 147 3.51 -0.14 -14.90
CA ALA A 147 3.34 0.45 -16.22
C ALA A 147 4.36 1.58 -16.48
N ALA A 148 4.62 2.46 -15.50
CA ALA A 148 5.62 3.51 -15.61
C ALA A 148 7.05 2.94 -15.76
N ILE A 149 7.35 1.86 -15.06
CA ILE A 149 8.63 1.14 -15.16
C ILE A 149 8.74 0.45 -16.53
N ALA A 150 7.69 -0.21 -17.01
CA ALA A 150 7.67 -0.86 -18.33
C ALA A 150 7.86 0.16 -19.47
N ASP A 151 7.24 1.35 -19.37
CA ASP A 151 7.42 2.44 -20.32
C ASP A 151 8.85 2.99 -20.31
N ALA A 152 9.44 3.16 -19.11
CA ALA A 152 10.85 3.55 -18.98
C ALA A 152 11.79 2.50 -19.61
N VAL A 153 11.58 1.21 -19.35
CA VAL A 153 12.39 0.13 -19.93
C VAL A 153 12.25 0.09 -21.44
N THR A 154 11.03 0.22 -21.96
CA THR A 154 10.78 0.19 -23.41
C THR A 154 11.42 1.40 -24.11
N LYS A 155 11.33 2.60 -23.52
CA LYS A 155 11.92 3.82 -24.09
C LYS A 155 13.44 3.84 -24.02
N TYR A 156 14.01 3.55 -22.85
CA TYR A 156 15.45 3.72 -22.64
C TYR A 156 16.28 2.54 -23.16
N LEU A 157 15.78 1.30 -23.10
CA LEU A 157 16.52 0.14 -23.60
C LEU A 157 16.56 0.08 -25.13
N ALA A 158 15.48 0.52 -25.79
CA ALA A 158 15.43 0.61 -27.24
C ALA A 158 16.39 1.67 -27.80
N LEU A 159 16.58 2.79 -27.09
CA LEU A 159 17.52 3.85 -27.46
C LEU A 159 18.99 3.37 -27.49
N THR A 160 19.32 2.33 -26.72
CA THR A 160 20.67 1.72 -26.70
C THR A 160 20.78 0.47 -27.56
N GLY A 161 19.73 0.09 -28.29
CA GLY A 161 19.71 -1.13 -29.11
C GLY A 161 19.71 -2.44 -28.31
N GLY A 162 19.32 -2.40 -27.03
CA GLY A 162 19.29 -3.57 -26.16
C GLY A 162 17.96 -4.33 -26.28
N THR A 163 18.00 -5.64 -26.05
CA THR A 163 16.82 -6.49 -25.85
C THR A 163 16.84 -7.05 -24.43
N LEU A 164 15.71 -6.96 -23.71
CA LEU A 164 15.55 -7.59 -22.41
C LEU A 164 14.68 -8.83 -22.60
N THR A 165 15.31 -9.99 -22.48
CA THR A 165 14.62 -11.28 -22.59
C THR A 165 14.50 -11.88 -21.20
N GLY A 166 13.27 -12.01 -20.68
CA GLY A 166 12.98 -12.49 -19.33
C GLY A 166 12.36 -11.42 -18.41
N PRO A 167 12.03 -11.76 -17.14
CA PRO A 167 11.42 -10.81 -16.21
C PRO A 167 12.45 -9.79 -15.68
N LEU A 168 12.15 -8.49 -15.80
CA LEU A 168 12.85 -7.45 -15.07
C LEU A 168 12.31 -7.38 -13.64
N THR A 169 13.15 -7.73 -12.67
CA THR A 169 12.80 -7.67 -11.24
C THR A 169 13.48 -6.47 -10.58
N ILE A 170 12.72 -5.42 -10.27
CA ILE A 170 13.22 -4.27 -9.49
C ILE A 170 12.78 -4.44 -8.03
N ASN A 171 13.68 -4.97 -7.20
CA ASN A 171 13.46 -5.10 -5.77
C ASN A 171 13.80 -3.79 -5.07
N ALA A 172 12.82 -2.89 -4.92
CA ALA A 172 12.93 -1.76 -3.99
C ALA A 172 12.75 -2.28 -2.56
N ALA A 173 13.77 -2.95 -2.02
CA ALA A 173 13.74 -3.47 -0.66
C ALA A 173 14.01 -2.34 0.35
N LEU A 174 13.29 -2.36 1.48
CA LEU A 174 13.57 -1.53 2.67
C LEU A 174 14.84 -1.97 3.41
N VAL A 175 15.50 -3.03 2.94
CA VAL A 175 16.69 -3.61 3.57
C VAL A 175 17.92 -2.96 2.94
N ALA A 176 18.47 -1.99 3.66
CA ALA A 176 19.79 -1.35 3.53
C ALA A 176 20.49 -1.42 2.15
N ASP A 177 20.57 -0.27 1.49
CA ASP A 177 21.74 0.15 0.70
C ASP A 177 22.10 -0.62 -0.59
N LEU A 178 21.18 -1.28 -1.31
CA LEU A 178 21.46 -1.82 -2.65
C LEU A 178 20.99 -0.87 -3.76
N VAL A 179 21.92 -0.31 -4.55
CA VAL A 179 21.64 0.60 -5.67
C VAL A 179 21.47 -0.16 -7.00
N TYR A 180 22.32 -1.16 -7.25
CA TYR A 180 22.29 -1.98 -8.47
C TYR A 180 22.83 -3.38 -8.20
N ALA A 181 22.29 -4.39 -8.88
CA ALA A 181 22.81 -5.74 -8.89
C ALA A 181 22.69 -6.38 -10.28
N GLY A 182 23.73 -7.10 -10.70
CA GLY A 182 23.73 -7.95 -11.88
C GLY A 182 23.81 -9.42 -11.48
N HIS A 183 22.73 -10.16 -11.73
CA HIS A 183 22.61 -11.57 -11.41
C HIS A 183 22.57 -12.42 -12.69
N VAL A 184 23.23 -13.58 -12.69
CA VAL A 184 23.13 -14.57 -13.77
C VAL A 184 22.35 -15.75 -13.24
N GLY A 185 21.21 -16.09 -13.86
CA GLY A 185 20.13 -16.89 -13.24
C GLY A 185 20.46 -18.31 -12.77
N VAL A 186 21.64 -18.86 -13.07
CA VAL A 186 22.11 -20.16 -12.53
C VAL A 186 22.99 -20.01 -11.29
N GLU A 187 23.28 -18.78 -10.88
CA GLU A 187 24.24 -18.47 -9.83
C GLU A 187 23.55 -18.25 -8.49
N THR A 188 24.31 -18.43 -7.42
CA THR A 188 23.79 -18.27 -6.04
C THR A 188 23.97 -16.83 -5.55
N PHE A 189 24.90 -16.08 -6.14
CA PHE A 189 25.24 -14.71 -5.78
C PHE A 189 25.21 -13.79 -7.00
N ASP A 190 25.02 -12.48 -6.77
CA ASP A 190 25.17 -11.46 -7.80
C ASP A 190 26.64 -11.33 -8.22
N ARG A 191 26.91 -11.18 -9.52
CA ARG A 191 28.27 -10.96 -10.05
C ARG A 191 28.79 -9.56 -9.80
N VAL A 192 27.88 -8.59 -9.80
CA VAL A 192 28.20 -7.18 -9.56
C VAL A 192 27.11 -6.59 -8.69
N ARG A 193 27.52 -5.81 -7.68
CA ARG A 193 26.61 -5.01 -6.86
C ARG A 193 27.20 -3.64 -6.64
N LEU A 194 26.36 -2.62 -6.77
CA LEU A 194 26.63 -1.30 -6.25
C LEU A 194 25.80 -1.12 -4.98
N ILE A 195 26.49 -0.94 -3.86
CA ILE A 195 25.88 -0.58 -2.59
C ILE A 195 26.28 0.84 -2.20
N SER A 196 25.73 1.36 -1.10
CA SER A 196 25.89 2.78 -0.71
C SER A 196 27.34 3.25 -0.60
N ASP A 197 28.27 2.37 -0.21
CA ASP A 197 29.67 2.70 0.07
C ASP A 197 30.69 2.01 -0.86
N ARG A 198 30.30 1.00 -1.63
CA ARG A 198 31.23 0.22 -2.47
C ARG A 198 30.61 -0.46 -3.68
N LEU A 199 31.48 -0.77 -4.63
CA LEU A 199 31.25 -1.71 -5.72
C LEU A 199 31.79 -3.08 -5.29
N GLU A 200 30.99 -4.12 -5.41
CA GLU A 200 31.37 -5.50 -5.12
C GLU A 200 31.29 -6.33 -6.40
N ILE A 201 32.33 -7.10 -6.69
CA ILE A 201 32.42 -7.98 -7.86
C ILE A 201 32.79 -9.38 -7.38
N GLY A 202 32.11 -10.39 -7.91
CA GLY A 202 32.36 -11.79 -7.55
C GLY A 202 32.02 -12.78 -8.67
N PRO A 203 32.38 -14.06 -8.47
CA PRO A 203 32.20 -15.11 -9.47
C PRO A 203 30.76 -15.64 -9.55
N GLY A 204 29.85 -15.18 -8.67
CA GLY A 204 28.45 -15.62 -8.60
C GLY A 204 28.23 -16.98 -7.91
N SER A 205 29.28 -17.77 -7.73
CA SER A 205 29.23 -19.08 -7.06
C SER A 205 29.86 -19.10 -5.67
N GLY A 206 30.37 -17.96 -5.18
CA GLY A 206 31.11 -17.86 -3.92
C GLY A 206 31.03 -16.48 -3.27
N ALA A 207 31.95 -16.25 -2.32
CA ALA A 207 32.09 -14.94 -1.68
C ALA A 207 32.37 -13.83 -2.71
N ARG A 208 32.08 -12.60 -2.33
CA ARG A 208 32.36 -11.43 -3.17
C ARG A 208 33.84 -11.13 -3.01
N ASP A 209 34.61 -11.36 -4.08
CA ASP A 209 36.07 -11.44 -4.01
C ASP A 209 36.76 -10.08 -4.13
N THR A 210 36.16 -9.14 -4.85
CA THR A 210 36.77 -7.82 -5.07
C THR A 210 35.80 -6.71 -4.70
N ASN A 211 36.16 -5.97 -3.66
CA ASN A 211 35.43 -4.75 -3.31
C ASN A 211 36.25 -3.52 -3.70
N LEU A 212 35.60 -2.52 -4.27
CA LEU A 212 36.21 -1.25 -4.61
C LEU A 212 35.42 -0.13 -3.94
N ARG A 213 36.06 0.56 -3.00
CA ARG A 213 35.38 1.52 -2.13
C ARG A 213 36.21 2.75 -1.86
N ARG A 214 35.52 3.85 -1.58
CA ARG A 214 36.16 5.07 -1.09
C ARG A 214 36.33 4.99 0.43
N SER A 215 37.55 4.79 0.92
CA SER A 215 37.83 4.77 2.36
C SER A 215 37.91 6.20 2.94
N ASN A 216 38.43 7.16 2.17
CA ASN A 216 38.58 8.56 2.53
C ASN A 216 38.46 9.49 1.31
N ALA A 217 38.49 10.81 1.53
CA ALA A 217 38.62 11.76 0.42
C ALA A 217 39.89 11.44 -0.40
N ASN A 218 39.71 11.28 -1.71
CA ASN A 218 40.77 10.94 -2.68
C ASN A 218 41.43 9.56 -2.48
N GLU A 219 40.83 8.66 -1.72
CA GLU A 219 41.38 7.32 -1.45
C GLU A 219 40.41 6.24 -1.94
N TRP A 220 40.87 5.40 -2.87
CA TRP A 220 40.16 4.19 -3.30
C TRP A 220 40.92 2.98 -2.77
N THR A 221 40.18 2.07 -2.13
CA THR A 221 40.73 0.86 -1.51
C THR A 221 40.00 -0.37 -1.99
N THR A 222 40.75 -1.46 -2.04
CA THR A 222 40.23 -2.82 -2.05
C THR A 222 40.38 -3.42 -0.65
N ASP A 223 39.59 -4.42 -0.32
CA ASP A 223 39.79 -5.24 0.88
C ASP A 223 40.98 -6.19 0.77
N ASP A 224 41.28 -6.64 -0.46
CA ASP A 224 42.44 -7.46 -0.79
C ASP A 224 43.40 -6.75 -1.78
N ALA A 225 44.18 -7.51 -2.55
CA ALA A 225 45.14 -6.99 -3.51
C ALA A 225 44.49 -6.58 -4.86
N LEU A 226 45.00 -5.50 -5.46
CA LEU A 226 44.71 -5.15 -6.86
C LEU A 226 45.77 -5.74 -7.79
N ILE A 227 45.40 -6.73 -8.61
CA ILE A 227 46.29 -7.35 -9.61
C ILE A 227 46.02 -6.72 -10.98
N VAL A 228 47.04 -6.09 -11.58
CA VAL A 228 46.98 -5.52 -12.94
C VAL A 228 47.84 -6.37 -13.87
N ALA A 229 47.21 -7.22 -14.69
CA ALA A 229 47.91 -8.24 -15.48
C ALA A 229 48.74 -7.68 -16.66
N LEU A 230 48.31 -6.56 -17.25
CA LEU A 230 49.00 -5.95 -18.38
C LEU A 230 49.92 -4.81 -17.90
N MET A 231 49.44 -3.58 -17.96
CA MET A 231 50.23 -2.41 -17.59
C MET A 231 49.46 -1.52 -16.62
N PHE A 232 50.17 -1.02 -15.60
CA PHE A 232 49.72 0.08 -14.77
C PHE A 232 50.45 1.36 -15.21
N ARG A 233 49.73 2.24 -15.93
CA ARG A 233 50.25 3.54 -16.34
C ARG A 233 49.75 4.63 -15.40
N HIS A 234 50.63 5.15 -14.56
CA HIS A 234 50.34 6.31 -13.73
C HIS A 234 50.51 7.61 -14.54
N MET A 235 49.50 8.50 -14.51
CA MET A 235 49.51 9.78 -15.26
C MET A 235 49.77 11.01 -14.38
N GLY A 236 49.77 10.86 -13.04
CA GLY A 236 50.09 11.96 -12.14
C GLY A 236 51.58 12.31 -12.13
N SER A 237 51.91 13.47 -11.56
CA SER A 237 53.28 13.98 -11.47
C SER A 237 54.09 13.38 -10.30
N THR A 238 53.42 12.73 -9.35
CA THR A 238 54.02 12.17 -8.13
C THR A 238 53.63 10.70 -7.91
N LEU A 239 54.52 9.88 -7.37
CA LEU A 239 54.26 8.46 -7.03
C LEU A 239 55.01 8.09 -5.74
N GLY A 240 54.43 7.20 -4.94
CA GLY A 240 55.05 6.68 -3.72
C GLY A 240 54.70 5.21 -3.51
N PHE A 241 55.58 4.48 -2.82
CA PHE A 241 55.44 3.06 -2.52
C PHE A 241 55.55 2.82 -1.01
N TYR A 242 54.93 1.76 -0.50
CA TYR A 242 55.02 1.31 0.90
C TYR A 242 54.72 2.40 1.94
N GLY A 243 53.79 3.31 1.65
CA GLY A 243 53.41 4.41 2.54
C GLY A 243 54.34 5.63 2.52
N ALA A 244 55.36 5.64 1.67
CA ALA A 244 56.17 6.84 1.45
C ALA A 244 55.34 7.97 0.85
N THR A 245 55.62 9.22 1.23
CA THR A 245 55.01 10.40 0.62
C THR A 245 55.29 10.42 -0.88
N ALA A 246 54.25 10.60 -1.69
CA ALA A 246 54.39 10.62 -3.14
C ALA A 246 55.38 11.71 -3.58
N ALA A 247 56.41 11.33 -4.34
CA ALA A 247 57.46 12.23 -4.81
C ALA A 247 57.41 12.38 -6.34
N ALA A 248 57.90 13.50 -6.85
CA ALA A 248 58.06 13.70 -8.28
C ALA A 248 59.03 12.68 -8.88
N LYS A 249 58.96 12.47 -10.20
CA LYS A 249 59.90 11.60 -10.92
C LYS A 249 61.36 12.01 -10.58
N PRO A 250 62.16 11.13 -9.96
CA PRO A 250 63.51 11.51 -9.59
C PRO A 250 64.43 11.75 -10.80
N ILE A 251 65.39 12.66 -10.64
CA ILE A 251 66.48 12.91 -11.60
C ILE A 251 67.77 12.39 -10.96
N VAL A 252 68.43 11.44 -11.61
CA VAL A 252 69.74 10.93 -11.17
C VAL A 252 70.84 11.77 -11.80
N THR A 253 71.75 12.30 -10.98
CA THR A 253 72.83 13.20 -11.42
C THR A 253 74.20 12.76 -10.87
N GLY A 254 75.29 13.30 -11.44
CA GLY A 254 76.65 13.05 -10.96
C GLY A 254 77.49 12.14 -11.88
N SER A 255 78.77 12.00 -11.53
CA SER A 255 79.72 11.16 -12.28
C SER A 255 79.46 9.67 -12.03
N ARG A 256 79.56 8.87 -13.10
CA ARG A 256 79.54 7.40 -13.01
C ARG A 256 80.83 6.83 -12.43
N GLY A 257 81.97 7.47 -12.68
CA GLY A 257 83.30 6.96 -12.28
C GLY A 257 83.66 7.17 -10.81
N GLY A 258 82.94 8.05 -10.11
CA GLY A 258 83.14 8.35 -8.68
C GLY A 258 81.95 8.00 -7.80
N ASN A 259 81.04 7.12 -8.27
CA ASN A 259 79.82 6.68 -7.57
C ASN A 259 78.81 7.78 -7.17
N ALA A 260 79.04 9.05 -7.47
CA ALA A 260 78.08 10.12 -7.19
C ALA A 260 76.69 9.86 -7.81
N ALA A 261 76.63 9.26 -9.01
CA ALA A 261 75.37 8.84 -9.64
C ALA A 261 74.68 7.68 -8.90
N LEU A 262 75.44 6.78 -8.27
CA LEU A 262 74.89 5.69 -7.46
C LEU A 262 74.28 6.23 -6.18
N ASP A 263 74.97 7.12 -5.47
CA ASP A 263 74.42 7.79 -4.27
C ASP A 263 73.14 8.57 -4.58
N SER A 264 73.11 9.27 -5.72
CA SER A 264 71.91 9.97 -6.22
C SER A 264 70.76 9.00 -6.49
N LEU A 265 71.03 7.84 -7.10
CA LEU A 265 70.02 6.81 -7.37
C LEU A 265 69.47 6.17 -6.08
N LEU A 266 70.35 5.78 -5.14
CA LEU A 266 69.92 5.16 -3.88
C LEU A 266 69.05 6.12 -3.06
N SER A 267 69.43 7.40 -3.01
CA SER A 267 68.62 8.45 -2.38
C SER A 267 67.26 8.62 -3.06
N ALA A 268 67.21 8.59 -4.40
CA ALA A 268 65.98 8.68 -5.17
C ALA A 268 65.04 7.47 -4.96
N LEU A 269 65.58 6.25 -4.94
CA LEU A 269 64.80 5.03 -4.70
C LEU A 269 64.27 4.99 -3.25
N ALA A 270 65.08 5.42 -2.28
CA ALA A 270 64.66 5.55 -0.90
C ALA A 270 63.55 6.61 -0.74
N THR A 271 63.64 7.73 -1.46
CA THR A 271 62.59 8.77 -1.48
C THR A 271 61.26 8.23 -2.01
N LEU A 272 61.28 7.37 -3.04
CA LEU A 272 60.08 6.71 -3.55
C LEU A 272 59.54 5.63 -2.61
N GLY A 273 60.29 5.21 -1.59
CA GLY A 273 59.97 4.10 -0.70
C GLY A 273 60.31 2.72 -1.25
N LEU A 274 61.02 2.62 -2.38
CA LEU A 274 61.34 1.33 -3.02
C LEU A 274 62.44 0.55 -2.28
N ILE A 275 63.30 1.25 -1.54
CA ILE A 275 64.34 0.64 -0.70
C ILE A 275 64.41 1.35 0.65
N THR A 276 64.90 0.64 1.67
CA THR A 276 65.48 1.27 2.87
C THR A 276 66.99 1.26 2.68
N ASN A 277 67.60 2.44 2.53
CA ASN A 277 69.05 2.52 2.37
C ASN A 277 69.74 2.52 3.75
N SER A 278 70.39 1.41 4.09
CA SER A 278 71.14 1.24 5.36
C SER A 278 72.66 1.20 5.15
N THR A 279 73.18 1.74 4.05
CA THR A 279 74.63 1.75 3.76
C THR A 279 75.34 2.94 4.42
N SER A 280 76.62 2.77 4.72
CA SER A 280 77.54 3.83 5.16
C SER A 280 78.60 4.12 4.09
N ALA A 281 79.16 5.33 4.11
CA ALA A 281 80.27 5.76 3.25
C ALA A 281 81.58 5.03 3.57
#